data_AF-L1QFE4-F1
#
_entry.id   AF-L1QFE4-F1
#
_cell.length_a   1.000
_cell.length_b   1.000
_cell.length_c   1.000
_cell.angle_alpha   90.00
_cell.angle_beta   90.00
_cell.angle_gamma   90.00
#
_symmetry.space_group_name_H-M   'P 1'
#
loop_
_entity.id
_entity.type
_entity.pdbx_description
1 polymer ?
#
loop_
_entity_poly.entity_id
_entity_poly.type
_entity_poly.pdbx_seq_one_letter_code
_entity_poly.pdbx_strand_id
1 'polypeptide(L)'
;MNSLIDEAYKIADRNDVILKGNISLSRNTKCLIFAHYCDSTLFYKRFFKISKEIFKVNRIANKNLREVKKLIKASEYKKIWTKGVFSFYGDLRPLAVKAGFGKWSNDGIIRNDKYGTNFLITAVFYR
;
A
#
# COMPACT_ATOMS: atom_id res chain seq x y z
N MET A 1 4.33 -11.38 -18.12
CA MET A 1 3.77 -11.25 -16.75
C MET A 1 4.58 -10.30 -15.87
N ASN A 2 5.92 -10.24 -16.01
CA ASN A 2 6.75 -9.22 -15.33
C ASN A 2 6.45 -7.78 -15.77
N SER A 3 6.08 -7.55 -17.04
CA SER A 3 5.79 -6.21 -17.58
C SER A 3 4.72 -5.43 -16.79
N LEU A 4 3.61 -6.08 -16.40
CA LEU A 4 2.55 -5.43 -15.60
C LEU A 4 3.06 -4.95 -14.24
N ILE A 5 3.84 -5.80 -13.56
CA ILE A 5 4.35 -5.50 -12.22
C ILE A 5 5.37 -4.38 -12.32
N ASP A 6 6.26 -4.44 -13.32
CA ASP A 6 7.28 -3.42 -13.56
C ASP A 6 6.66 -2.07 -13.89
N GLU A 7 5.61 -2.04 -14.72
CA GLU A 7 4.86 -0.82 -15.03
C GLU A 7 4.10 -0.28 -13.80
N ALA A 8 3.49 -1.15 -13.00
CA ALA A 8 2.86 -0.75 -11.75
C ALA A 8 3.89 -0.17 -10.76
N TYR A 9 5.12 -0.71 -10.73
CA TYR A 9 6.20 -0.20 -9.91
C TYR A 9 6.71 1.17 -10.42
N LYS A 10 6.77 1.38 -11.74
CA LYS A 10 7.06 2.72 -12.32
C LYS A 10 5.96 3.74 -12.00
N ILE A 11 4.70 3.32 -11.94
CA ILE A 11 3.60 4.18 -11.46
C ILE A 11 3.79 4.52 -9.97
N ALA A 12 4.13 3.53 -9.16
CA ALA A 12 4.35 3.69 -7.74
C ALA A 12 5.51 4.66 -7.44
N ASP A 13 6.62 4.54 -8.16
CA ASP A 13 7.78 5.42 -8.04
C ASP A 13 7.44 6.88 -8.35
N ARG A 14 6.62 7.13 -9.39
CA ARG A 14 6.13 8.48 -9.74
C ARG A 14 5.13 9.07 -8.74
N ASN A 15 4.59 8.25 -7.84
CA ASN A 15 3.62 8.66 -6.83
C ASN A 15 4.21 8.51 -5.41
N ASP A 16 5.53 8.63 -5.27
CA ASP A 16 6.25 8.69 -3.98
C ASP A 16 5.99 7.49 -3.05
N VAL A 17 5.74 6.32 -3.62
CA VAL A 17 5.61 5.07 -2.87
C VAL A 17 6.98 4.63 -2.36
N ILE A 18 7.09 4.33 -1.07
CA ILE A 18 8.38 3.99 -0.43
C ILE A 18 8.67 2.49 -0.38
N LEU A 19 7.64 1.64 -0.37
CA LEU A 19 7.78 0.19 -0.45
C LEU A 19 6.72 -0.37 -1.39
N LYS A 20 7.09 -1.36 -2.19
CA LYS A 20 6.25 -1.95 -3.23
C LYS A 20 6.48 -3.46 -3.24
N GLY A 21 5.38 -4.21 -3.26
CA GLY A 21 5.40 -5.66 -3.15
C GLY A 21 4.36 -6.30 -4.05
N ASN A 22 4.65 -7.50 -4.53
CA ASN A 22 3.69 -8.33 -5.24
C ASN A 22 3.61 -9.67 -4.51
N ILE A 23 2.38 -10.14 -4.26
CA ILE A 23 2.14 -11.42 -3.60
C ILE A 23 1.00 -12.15 -4.30
N SER A 24 1.13 -13.48 -4.35
CA SER A 24 0.03 -14.36 -4.75
C SER A 24 -0.74 -14.81 -3.51
N LEU A 25 -2.06 -14.77 -3.61
CA LEU A 25 -3.03 -15.20 -2.61
C LEU A 25 -3.80 -16.43 -3.12
N SER A 26 -4.69 -16.95 -2.29
CA SER A 26 -5.55 -18.08 -2.66
C SER A 26 -6.45 -17.75 -3.86
N ARG A 27 -6.95 -18.81 -4.52
CA ARG A 27 -7.85 -18.72 -5.69
C ARG A 27 -7.26 -17.92 -6.86
N ASN A 28 -5.94 -17.98 -7.04
CA ASN A 28 -5.19 -17.27 -8.08
C ASN A 28 -5.37 -15.74 -8.03
N THR A 29 -5.64 -15.18 -6.84
CA THR A 29 -5.75 -13.74 -6.67
C THR A 29 -4.36 -13.15 -6.50
N LYS A 30 -4.01 -12.18 -7.34
CA LYS A 30 -2.76 -11.43 -7.24
C LYS A 30 -3.00 -10.17 -6.43
N CYS A 31 -2.00 -9.73 -5.68
CA CYS A 31 -2.07 -8.52 -4.89
C CYS A 31 -0.79 -7.70 -5.10
N LEU A 32 -0.96 -6.46 -5.53
CA LEU A 32 0.06 -5.43 -5.45
C LEU A 32 -0.18 -4.64 -4.18
N ILE A 33 0.84 -4.53 -3.34
CA ILE A 33 0.79 -3.82 -2.06
C ILE A 33 1.82 -2.70 -2.06
N PHE A 34 1.46 -1.58 -1.45
CA PHE A 34 2.24 -0.35 -1.47
C PHE A 34 2.26 0.28 -0.08
N ALA A 35 3.42 0.79 0.33
CA ALA A 35 3.57 1.60 1.53
C ALA A 35 3.85 3.06 1.17
N HIS A 36 3.19 3.96 1.87
CA HIS A 36 3.31 5.40 1.71
C HIS A 36 3.86 5.98 3.00
N TYR A 37 4.89 6.82 2.92
CA TYR A 37 5.48 7.42 4.12
C TYR A 37 4.44 8.26 4.86
N CYS A 38 4.34 8.04 6.18
CA CYS A 38 3.54 8.84 7.08
C CYS A 38 4.14 8.73 8.47
N ASP A 39 4.63 9.86 9.00
CA ASP A 39 5.28 9.88 10.31
C ASP A 39 4.36 9.33 11.42
N SER A 40 4.83 8.35 12.20
CA SER A 40 4.07 7.71 13.28
C SER A 40 4.16 8.47 14.59
N THR A 41 5.11 9.40 14.75
CA THR A 41 5.16 10.32 15.90
C THR A 41 3.92 11.23 15.97
N LEU A 42 3.19 11.28 14.85
CA LEU A 42 1.94 11.99 14.68
C LEU A 42 0.82 11.45 15.58
N PHE A 43 0.74 10.15 15.89
CA PHE A 43 -0.40 9.58 16.64
C PHE A 43 -0.54 10.10 18.08
N TYR A 44 0.53 10.65 18.68
CA TYR A 44 0.57 10.93 20.12
C TYR A 44 0.55 12.42 20.51
N LYS A 45 0.67 13.38 19.58
CA LYS A 45 0.91 14.79 19.97
C LYS A 45 -0.02 15.88 19.38
N ARG A 46 -0.64 15.77 18.18
CA ARG A 46 -1.40 16.92 17.57
C ARG A 46 -2.52 16.60 16.54
N PHE A 47 -3.75 16.30 16.98
CA PHE A 47 -4.92 15.91 16.14
C PHE A 47 -5.13 16.67 14.80
N PHE A 48 -5.12 18.01 14.78
CA PHE A 48 -5.41 18.78 13.57
C PHE A 48 -4.27 18.84 12.54
N LYS A 49 -3.00 18.75 12.96
CA LYS A 49 -1.87 18.66 12.02
C LYS A 49 -1.78 17.25 11.42
N ILE A 50 -2.19 16.24 12.19
CA ILE A 50 -2.25 14.83 11.76
C ILE A 50 -3.21 14.67 10.58
N SER A 51 -4.42 15.21 10.69
CA SER A 51 -5.44 15.01 9.65
C SER A 51 -4.95 15.51 8.29
N LYS A 52 -4.29 16.68 8.23
CA LYS A 52 -3.77 17.23 6.99
C LYS A 52 -2.72 16.34 6.31
N GLU A 53 -1.76 15.81 7.07
CA GLU A 53 -0.75 14.90 6.52
C GLU A 53 -1.36 13.57 6.09
N ILE A 54 -2.23 12.97 6.90
CA ILE A 54 -2.92 11.72 6.52
C ILE A 54 -3.78 11.95 5.26
N PHE A 55 -4.50 13.07 5.15
CA PHE A 55 -5.27 13.39 3.94
C PHE A 55 -4.37 13.60 2.72
N LYS A 56 -3.20 14.21 2.88
CA LYS A 56 -2.19 14.34 1.81
C LYS A 56 -1.70 12.96 1.36
N VAL A 57 -1.28 12.11 2.30
CA VAL A 57 -0.85 10.73 2.02
C VAL A 57 -1.97 9.92 1.37
N ASN A 58 -3.20 10.04 1.87
CA ASN A 58 -4.36 9.38 1.29
C ASN A 58 -4.64 9.86 -0.15
N ARG A 59 -4.41 11.14 -0.47
CA ARG A 59 -4.55 11.65 -1.84
C ARG A 59 -3.54 11.02 -2.78
N ILE A 60 -2.27 10.95 -2.36
CA ILE A 60 -1.17 10.32 -3.12
C ILE A 60 -1.46 8.83 -3.29
N ALA A 61 -1.84 8.14 -2.22
CA ALA A 61 -2.15 6.72 -2.23
C ALA A 61 -3.33 6.40 -3.16
N ASN A 62 -4.40 7.19 -3.12
CA ASN A 62 -5.55 7.00 -4.01
C ASN A 62 -5.22 7.32 -5.48
N LYS A 63 -4.32 8.26 -5.74
CA LYS A 63 -3.82 8.53 -7.10
C LYS A 63 -3.06 7.31 -7.62
N ASN A 64 -2.12 6.76 -6.85
CA ASN A 64 -1.39 5.54 -7.19
C ASN A 64 -2.35 4.36 -7.45
N LEU A 65 -3.29 4.10 -6.53
CA LEU A 65 -4.28 3.02 -6.69
C LEU A 65 -5.11 3.17 -7.96
N ARG A 66 -5.51 4.40 -8.31
CA ARG A 66 -6.31 4.67 -9.51
C ARG A 66 -5.53 4.40 -10.79
N GLU A 67 -4.27 4.82 -10.85
CA GLU A 67 -3.41 4.60 -12.02
C GLU A 67 -3.07 3.12 -12.18
N VAL A 68 -2.69 2.43 -11.10
CA VAL A 68 -2.42 0.99 -11.12
C VAL A 68 -3.69 0.19 -11.48
N LYS A 69 -4.86 0.58 -10.98
CA LYS A 69 -6.14 -0.06 -11.35
C LYS A 69 -6.44 0.09 -12.85
N LYS A 70 -6.16 1.26 -13.45
CA LYS A 70 -6.32 1.46 -14.90
C LYS A 70 -5.39 0.57 -15.69
N LEU A 71 -4.12 0.48 -15.29
CA LEU A 71 -3.13 -0.41 -15.89
C LEU A 71 -3.60 -1.88 -15.87
N ILE A 72 -4.01 -2.39 -14.69
CA ILE A 72 -4.48 -3.77 -14.55
C ILE A 72 -5.72 -4.03 -15.41
N LYS A 73 -6.64 -3.06 -15.48
CA LYS A 73 -7.84 -3.17 -16.33
C LYS A 73 -7.48 -3.23 -17.82
N ALA A 74 -6.46 -2.49 -18.25
CA ALA A 74 -5.96 -2.54 -19.62
C ALA A 74 -5.31 -3.88 -19.97
N SER A 75 -4.80 -4.62 -18.96
CA SER A 75 -4.28 -5.98 -19.12
C SER A 75 -5.34 -7.08 -19.00
N GLU A 76 -6.60 -6.77 -19.31
CA GLU A 76 -7.73 -7.71 -19.45
C GLU A 76 -8.17 -8.47 -18.18
N TYR A 77 -7.69 -8.08 -17.00
CA TYR A 77 -8.19 -8.64 -15.73
C TYR A 77 -9.62 -8.16 -15.44
N LYS A 78 -10.52 -9.11 -15.22
CA LYS A 78 -11.96 -8.83 -15.05
C LYS A 78 -12.32 -8.39 -13.63
N LYS A 79 -11.66 -8.94 -12.61
CA LYS A 79 -11.99 -8.66 -11.21
C LYS A 79 -10.87 -7.89 -10.55
N ILE A 80 -11.14 -6.63 -10.17
CA ILE A 80 -10.16 -5.73 -9.57
C ILE A 80 -10.77 -5.04 -8.35
N TRP A 81 -10.08 -5.11 -7.21
CA TRP A 81 -10.46 -4.46 -5.97
C TRP A 81 -9.31 -3.63 -5.42
N THR A 82 -9.63 -2.51 -4.78
CA THR A 82 -8.63 -1.60 -4.21
C THR A 82 -8.91 -1.36 -2.74
N LYS A 83 -7.87 -1.36 -1.92
CA LYS A 83 -7.94 -0.93 -0.52
C LYS A 83 -7.04 0.27 -0.32
N GLY A 84 -7.67 1.41 -0.04
CA GLY A 84 -7.00 2.63 0.39
C GLY A 84 -6.68 2.63 1.87
N VAL A 85 -6.04 3.69 2.32
CA VAL A 85 -5.59 3.90 3.71
C VAL A 85 -6.73 3.78 4.72
N PHE A 86 -7.93 4.27 4.38
CA PHE A 86 -9.10 4.29 5.26
C PHE A 86 -10.08 3.12 5.03
N SER A 87 -9.62 2.01 4.46
CA SER A 87 -10.51 0.86 4.23
C SER A 87 -10.87 0.19 5.56
N PHE A 88 -12.16 0.05 5.86
CA PHE A 88 -12.65 -0.45 7.16
C PHE A 88 -12.60 -1.97 7.35
N TYR A 89 -12.39 -2.75 6.29
CA TYR A 89 -12.43 -4.22 6.37
C TYR A 89 -11.15 -4.84 5.82
N GLY A 90 -10.70 -5.95 6.42
CA GLY A 90 -9.57 -6.75 5.96
C GLY A 90 -8.21 -6.10 6.27
N ASP A 91 -7.43 -6.77 7.10
CA ASP A 91 -6.13 -6.28 7.55
C ASP A 91 -5.05 -6.45 6.46
N LEU A 92 -4.43 -5.34 6.05
CA LEU A 92 -3.33 -5.34 5.09
C LEU A 92 -1.96 -5.62 5.75
N ARG A 93 -1.86 -5.55 7.08
CA ARG A 93 -0.61 -5.74 7.81
C ARG A 93 0.00 -7.13 7.59
N PRO A 94 -0.75 -8.25 7.69
CA PRO A 94 -0.19 -9.58 7.38
C PRO A 94 0.33 -9.67 5.94
N LEU A 95 -0.34 -9.00 4.98
CA LEU A 95 0.09 -8.96 3.59
C LEU A 95 1.38 -8.15 3.40
N ALA A 96 1.53 -7.06 4.16
CA ALA A 96 2.74 -6.25 4.15
C ALA A 96 3.94 -7.02 4.71
N VAL A 97 3.76 -7.80 5.78
CA VAL A 97 4.80 -8.72 6.29
C VAL A 97 5.15 -9.77 5.24
N LYS A 98 4.14 -10.41 4.63
CA LYS A 98 4.36 -11.39 3.54
C LYS A 98 5.11 -10.78 2.34
N ALA A 99 4.90 -9.50 2.07
CA ALA A 99 5.57 -8.75 1.01
C ALA A 99 6.95 -8.18 1.42
N GLY A 100 7.44 -8.49 2.63
CA GLY A 100 8.75 -8.06 3.09
C GLY A 100 8.85 -6.60 3.51
N PHE A 101 7.72 -5.93 3.79
CA PHE A 101 7.74 -4.52 4.21
C PHE A 101 8.28 -4.34 5.63
N GLY A 102 8.36 -5.40 6.42
CA GLY A 102 8.87 -5.36 7.78
C GLY A 102 8.47 -6.59 8.57
N LYS A 103 8.76 -6.57 9.86
CA LYS A 103 8.43 -7.62 10.82
C LYS A 103 7.51 -7.07 11.91
N TRP A 104 6.70 -7.93 12.52
CA TRP A 104 5.98 -7.58 13.74
C TRP A 104 6.98 -7.33 14.86
N SER A 105 6.90 -6.16 15.50
CA SER A 105 7.62 -5.88 16.74
C SER A 105 6.77 -6.23 17.97
N ASN A 106 7.42 -6.26 19.13
CA ASN A 106 6.78 -6.60 20.41
C ASN A 106 5.65 -5.63 20.81
N ASP A 107 5.61 -4.44 20.22
CA ASP A 107 4.54 -3.44 20.38
C ASP A 107 3.29 -3.72 19.51
N GLY A 108 3.31 -4.80 18.71
CA GLY A 108 2.20 -5.19 17.85
C GLY A 108 2.07 -4.33 16.58
N ILE A 109 3.10 -3.56 16.22
CA ILE A 109 3.17 -2.77 14.99
C ILE A 109 4.16 -3.40 14.02
N ILE A 110 3.97 -3.21 12.71
CA ILE A 110 4.98 -3.62 11.73
C ILE A 110 6.08 -2.57 11.69
N ARG A 111 7.32 -3.01 11.86
CA ARG A 111 8.51 -2.17 11.75
C ARG A 111 9.34 -2.55 10.54
N ASN A 112 9.68 -1.56 9.74
CA ASN A 112 10.66 -1.63 8.66
C ASN A 112 12.03 -1.12 9.16
N ASP A 113 13.12 -1.72 8.70
CA ASP A 113 14.48 -1.35 9.15
C ASP A 113 14.86 0.10 8.78
N LYS A 114 14.40 0.59 7.63
CA LYS A 114 14.69 1.94 7.14
C LYS A 114 13.64 2.96 7.56
N TYR A 115 12.36 2.60 7.48
CA TYR A 115 11.25 3.54 7.68
C TYR A 115 10.60 3.44 9.07
N GLY A 116 11.08 2.55 9.94
CA GLY A 116 10.48 2.32 11.25
C GLY A 116 9.02 1.90 11.10
N THR A 117 8.14 2.54 11.87
CA THR A 117 6.68 2.37 11.82
C THR A 117 5.98 3.45 10.97
N ASN A 118 6.76 4.26 10.24
CA ASN A 118 6.29 5.50 9.61
C ASN A 118 5.68 5.29 8.21
N PHE A 119 4.68 4.43 8.09
CA PHE A 119 4.03 4.21 6.80
C PHE A 119 2.58 3.72 6.89
N LEU A 120 1.81 4.05 5.85
CA LEU A 120 0.45 3.58 5.62
C LEU A 120 0.43 2.62 4.44
N ILE A 121 -0.42 1.60 4.51
CA ILE A 121 -0.45 0.51 3.54
C ILE A 121 -1.70 0.63 2.66
N THR A 122 -1.53 0.37 1.36
CA THR A 122 -2.62 0.24 0.40
C THR A 122 -2.40 -0.95 -0.52
N ALA A 123 -3.45 -1.46 -1.16
CA ALA A 123 -3.34 -2.63 -2.02
C ALA A 123 -4.31 -2.63 -3.20
N VAL A 124 -3.92 -3.28 -4.29
CA VAL A 124 -4.75 -3.63 -5.44
C VAL A 124 -4.77 -5.14 -5.60
N PHE A 125 -5.96 -5.73 -5.50
CA PHE A 125 -6.20 -7.15 -5.69
C PHE A 125 -6.81 -7.37 -7.07
N TYR A 126 -6.34 -8.38 -7.80
CA TYR A 126 -6.85 -8.67 -9.13
C TYR A 126 -6.82 -10.16 -9.49
N ARG A 127 -7.78 -10.55 -10.32
CA ARG A 127 -7.96 -11.91 -10.84
C ARG A 127 -8.61 -11.89 -12.22
#